data_AF-A0A9X8VK28-F1
#
_entry.id   AF-A0A9X8VK28-F1
#
_cell.length_a   1.000
_cell.length_b   1.000
_cell.length_c   1.000
_cell.angle_alpha   90.00
_cell.angle_beta   90.00
_cell.angle_gamma   90.00
#
_symmetry.space_group_name_H-M   'P 1'
#
loop_
_entity.id
_entity.type
_entity.pdbx_description
1 polymer ?
#
loop_
_entity_poly.entity_id
_entity_poly.type
_entity_poly.pdbx_seq_one_letter_code
_entity_poly.pdbx_strand_id
1 'polypeptide(L)' 'MNKIALYCRPGFEKECAAEITDKAAQLEIYGFARVKEHSGYVLFECY' A
#
# COMPACT_ATOMS: atom_id res chain seq x y z
N MET A 1 -14.43 5.55 5.48
CA MET A 1 -13.00 5.91 5.30
C MET A 1 -12.25 4.61 5.09
N ASN A 2 -11.89 4.25 3.85
CA ASN A 2 -11.33 2.94 3.50
C ASN A 2 -9.94 3.02 2.86
N LYS A 3 -9.27 4.18 2.96
CA LYS A 3 -7.96 4.43 2.33
C LYS A 3 -6.92 4.71 3.38
N ILE A 4 -5.79 4.02 3.29
CA ILE A 4 -4.63 4.17 4.15
C ILE A 4 -3.48 4.68 3.27
N ALA A 5 -2.91 5.83 3.64
CA ALA A 5 -1.70 6.34 3.00
C ALA A 5 -0.47 5.82 3.75
N LEU A 6 0.41 5.12 3.04
CA LEU A 6 1.68 4.65 3.56
C LEU A 6 2.81 5.46 2.92
N TYR A 7 3.63 6.11 3.74
CA TYR A 7 4.80 6.81 3.26
C TYR A 7 5.99 5.86 3.18
N CYS A 8 6.74 5.94 2.07
CA CYS A 8 7.91 5.11 1.84
C CYS A 8 9.01 5.92 1.17
N ARG A 9 10.20 5.32 1.02
CA ARG A 9 11.28 5.95 0.26
C ARG A 9 10.86 6.08 -1.21
N PRO A 10 11.06 7.23 -1.88
CA PRO A 10 10.79 7.36 -3.30
C PRO A 10 11.56 6.30 -4.11
N GLY A 11 10.86 5.57 -4.98
CA GLY A 11 11.40 4.44 -5.74
C GLY A 11 11.13 3.06 -5.13
N PHE A 12 10.64 2.99 -3.88
CA PHE A 12 10.29 1.75 -3.18
C PHE A 12 8.77 1.52 -3.09
N GLU A 13 7.97 2.26 -3.86
CA GLU A 13 6.52 2.21 -3.75
C GLU A 13 5.94 0.83 -4.11
N LYS A 14 6.57 0.11 -5.05
CA LYS A 14 6.15 -1.25 -5.43
C LYS A 14 6.39 -2.26 -4.30
N GLU A 15 7.52 -2.15 -3.62
CA GLU A 15 7.85 -2.99 -2.46
C GLU A 15 6.91 -2.69 -1.29
N CYS A 16 6.65 -1.41 -1.01
CA CYS A 16 5.73 -0.98 0.04
C CYS A 16 4.28 -1.45 -0.24
N ALA A 17 3.84 -1.37 -1.51
CA ALA A 17 2.53 -1.88 -1.94
C ALA A 17 2.39 -3.40 -1.79
N ALA A 18 3.44 -4.15 -2.12
CA ALA A 18 3.45 -5.60 -1.92
C ALA A 18 3.41 -5.95 -0.42
N GLU A 19 4.22 -5.27 0.40
CA GLU A 19 4.31 -5.50 1.84
C GLU A 19 2.97 -5.24 2.54
N ILE A 20 2.29 -4.12 2.25
CA ILE A 20 1.00 -3.83 2.88
C ILE A 20 -0.08 -4.82 2.46
N THR A 21 -0.08 -5.25 1.19
CA THR A 21 -1.07 -6.20 0.68
C THR A 21 -0.89 -7.56 1.36
N ASP A 22 0.35 -8.03 1.51
CA ASP A 22 0.66 -9.30 2.18
C ASP A 22 0.28 -9.26 3.67
N LYS A 23 0.73 -8.23 4.40
CA LYS A 23 0.42 -8.08 5.83
C LYS A 23 -1.07 -7.89 6.10
N ALA A 24 -1.77 -7.15 5.23
CA ALA A 24 -3.22 -6.97 5.36
C ALA A 24 -3.95 -8.30 5.11
N ALA A 25 -3.54 -9.08 4.09
CA ALA A 25 -4.13 -10.38 3.80
C ALA A 25 -3.97 -11.38 4.96
N GLN A 26 -2.85 -11.34 5.70
CA GLN A 26 -2.65 -12.16 6.91
C GLN A 26 -3.65 -11.84 8.03
N LEU A 27 -4.19 -10.62 8.05
CA LEU A 27 -5.21 -10.16 9.00
C LEU A 27 -6.63 -10.28 8.43
N GLU A 28 -6.81 -10.98 7.30
CA GLU A 28 -8.07 -11.07 6.56
C GLU A 28 -8.62 -9.70 6.12
N ILE A 29 -7.75 -8.68 6.06
CA ILE A 29 -8.05 -7.35 5.55
C ILE A 29 -7.59 -7.31 4.11
N TYR A 30 -8.55 -7.16 3.22
CA TYR A 30 -8.26 -7.23 1.82
C TYR A 30 -8.45 -5.86 1.16
N GLY A 31 -7.67 -5.59 0.12
CA GLY A 31 -7.60 -4.28 -0.49
C GLY A 31 -6.75 -4.29 -1.75
N PHE A 32 -6.59 -3.11 -2.35
CA PHE A 32 -5.64 -2.90 -3.43
C PHE A 32 -4.77 -1.67 -3.15
N ALA A 33 -3.48 -1.79 -3.45
CA ALA A 33 -2.52 -0.71 -3.33
C ALA A 33 -2.42 0.08 -4.65
N ARG A 34 -2.63 1.39 -4.60
CA ARG A 34 -2.31 2.32 -5.69
C ARG A 34 -0.89 2.84 -5.50
N VAL A 35 -0.05 2.56 -6.49
CA VAL A 35 1.34 2.99 -6.56
C VAL A 35 1.48 4.13 -7.55
N LYS A 36 2.22 5.17 -7.17
CA LYS A 36 2.70 6.21 -8.07
C LYS A 36 4.22 6.24 -8.00
N GLU A 37 4.92 6.04 -9.11
CA GLU A 37 6.39 5.99 -9.08
C GLU A 37 6.98 7.33 -8.64
N HIS A 38 8.02 7.26 -7.80
CA HIS A 38 8.72 8.42 -7.21
C HIS A 38 7.82 9.38 -6.42
N SER A 39 6.65 8.93 -5.98
CA SER A 39 5.75 9.74 -5.15
C SER A 39 6.18 9.75 -3.68
N GLY A 40 6.93 8.74 -3.23
CA GLY A 40 7.23 8.52 -1.81
C GLY A 40 6.02 8.09 -0.98
N TYR A 41 4.93 7.64 -1.61
CA TYR A 41 3.77 7.11 -0.90
C TYR A 41 2.95 6.09 -1.72
N VAL A 42 2.25 5.22 -1.01
CA VAL A 42 1.31 4.24 -1.52
C VAL A 42 -0.05 4.47 -0.87
N LEU A 43 -1.13 4.30 -1.62
CA LEU A 43 -2.49 4.35 -1.09
C LEU A 43 -3.10 2.95 -1.11
N PHE A 44 -3.31 2.35 0.06
CA PHE A 44 -4.00 1.08 0.20
C PHE A 44 -5.49 1.31 0.43
N GLU A 45 -6.33 0.81 -0.47
CA GLU A 45 -7.79 0.95 -0.43
C GLU A 45 -8.40 -0.40 -0.03
N CYS A 46 -8.89 -0.49 1.21
CA CYS A 46 -9.53 -1.68 1.78
C CYS A 46 -10.96 -1.85 1.24
N TYR A 47 -11.40 -3.09 1.09
CA TYR A 47 -12.80 -3.47 0.85
C TYR A 47 -13.46 -4.09 2.08
#